data_AF-A0A527YSF8-F1
#
_entry.id   AF-A0A527YSF8-F1
#
_cell.length_a   1.000
_cell.length_b   1.000
_cell.length_c   1.000
_cell.angle_alpha   90.00
_cell.angle_beta   90.00
_cell.angle_gamma   90.00
#
_symmetry.space_group_name_H-M   'P 1'
#
loop_
_entity.id
_entity.type
_entity.pdbx_description
1 polymer ?
#
loop_
_entity_poly.entity_id
_entity_poly.type
_entity_poly.pdbx_seq_one_letter_code
_entity_poly.pdbx_strand_id
1 'polypeptide(L)'
;LVRELRPAAERLGARIIVADGGSTDGTRAIVEEIAGKDPRVILLNNEKRLQSAAINLAIARYGDGAEYFIRIDAHGGYPPDYCDRLIEEALATGADSVVVSMLTSGSGTVQNAVA
;
A
#
# COMPACT_ATOMS: atom_id res chain seq x y z
N LEU A 1 -4.02 5.45 -6.88
CA LEU A 1 -3.65 4.70 -5.66
C LEU A 1 -3.67 5.49 -4.33
N VAL A 2 -2.67 6.31 -3.95
CA VAL A 2 -2.65 6.92 -2.58
C VAL A 2 -3.95 7.65 -2.26
N ARG A 3 -4.50 8.41 -3.21
CA ARG A 3 -5.80 9.09 -3.07
C ARG A 3 -6.97 8.13 -2.87
N GLU A 4 -6.96 6.96 -3.50
CA GLU A 4 -7.99 5.92 -3.35
C GLU A 4 -7.94 5.24 -1.97
N LEU A 5 -6.75 5.18 -1.35
CA LEU A 5 -6.56 4.55 -0.04
C LEU A 5 -6.90 5.50 1.13
N ARG A 6 -6.96 6.82 0.91
CA ARG A 6 -7.23 7.79 1.98
C ARG A 6 -8.54 7.54 2.73
N PRO A 7 -9.69 7.24 2.08
CA PRO A 7 -10.91 6.92 2.80
C PRO A 7 -10.78 5.71 3.73
N ALA A 8 -10.10 4.65 3.29
CA ALA A 8 -9.85 3.48 4.13
C ALA A 8 -8.90 3.81 5.29
N ALA A 9 -7.84 4.58 5.03
CA ALA A 9 -6.92 5.02 6.08
C ALA A 9 -7.61 5.92 7.12
N GLU A 10 -8.62 6.69 6.73
CA GLU A 10 -9.43 7.48 7.65
C GLU A 10 -10.31 6.62 8.54
N ARG A 11 -11.07 5.68 7.95
CA ARG A 11 -11.94 4.77 8.71
C ARG A 11 -11.16 3.90 9.69
N LEU A 12 -9.97 3.43 9.27
CA LEU A 12 -9.15 2.50 10.04
C LEU A 12 -8.11 3.18 10.92
N GLY A 13 -8.00 4.51 10.89
CA GLY A 13 -6.93 5.23 11.60
C GLY A 13 -5.51 4.85 11.13
N ALA A 14 -5.38 4.38 9.88
CA ALA A 14 -4.13 3.84 9.36
C ALA A 14 -3.17 4.92 8.84
N ARG A 15 -1.88 4.59 8.84
CA ARG A 15 -0.84 5.36 8.14
C ARG A 15 -0.60 4.74 6.77
N ILE A 16 -0.36 5.57 5.77
CA ILE A 16 0.01 5.15 4.41
C ILE A 16 1.49 5.44 4.21
N ILE A 17 2.31 4.39 4.18
CA ILE A 17 3.76 4.50 3.98
C ILE A 17 4.06 4.19 2.51
N VAL A 18 4.52 5.18 1.77
CA VAL A 18 4.97 5.01 0.38
C VAL A 18 6.48 4.82 0.40
N ALA A 19 6.93 3.58 0.20
CA ALA A 19 8.35 3.25 0.14
C ALA A 19 8.87 3.36 -1.31
N ASP A 20 9.56 4.47 -1.62
CA ASP A 20 10.03 4.80 -2.97
C ASP A 20 11.51 4.43 -3.18
N GLY A 21 11.84 3.83 -4.32
CA GLY A 21 13.21 3.38 -4.66
C GLY A 21 14.13 4.46 -5.24
N GLY A 22 13.76 5.73 -5.14
CA GLY A 22 14.45 6.82 -5.84
C GLY A 22 13.89 7.06 -7.24
N SER A 23 12.56 7.10 -7.37
CA SER A 23 11.88 7.39 -8.63
C SER A 23 12.25 8.79 -9.15
N THR A 24 12.38 8.91 -10.47
CA THR A 24 12.78 10.15 -11.17
C THR A 24 11.65 10.72 -12.04
N ASP A 25 10.47 10.10 -12.02
CA ASP A 25 9.30 10.43 -12.85
C ASP A 25 8.33 11.40 -12.16
N GLY A 26 8.74 12.00 -11.04
CA GLY A 26 7.92 12.91 -10.24
C GLY A 26 7.12 12.24 -9.12
N THR A 27 7.17 10.91 -8.99
CA THR A 27 6.47 10.16 -7.93
C THR A 27 6.72 10.76 -6.54
N ARG A 28 7.99 11.05 -6.20
CA ARG A 28 8.36 11.61 -4.90
C ARG A 28 7.70 12.96 -4.62
N ALA A 29 7.74 13.88 -5.59
CA ALA A 29 7.14 15.20 -5.45
C ALA A 29 5.62 15.12 -5.23
N ILE A 30 4.95 14.20 -5.94
CA ILE A 30 3.50 13.97 -5.75
C ILE A 30 3.21 13.47 -4.34
N VAL A 31 4.00 12.53 -3.83
CA VAL A 31 3.79 11.99 -2.47
C VAL A 31 4.09 13.05 -1.41
N GLU A 32 5.15 13.84 -1.58
CA GLU A 32 5.49 14.96 -0.69
C GLU A 32 4.37 16.01 -0.63
N GLU A 33 3.77 16.36 -1.78
CA GLU A 33 2.62 17.27 -1.83
C GLU A 33 1.42 16.70 -1.07
N ILE A 34 1.16 15.40 -1.20
CA ILE A 34 0.07 14.73 -0.48
C ILE A 34 0.36 14.71 1.02
N ALA A 35 1.58 14.35 1.43
CA ALA A 35 2.01 14.32 2.82
C ALA A 35 1.90 15.70 3.50
N GLY A 36 2.17 16.78 2.75
CA GLY A 36 1.97 18.15 3.23
C GLY A 36 0.51 18.52 3.54
N LYS A 37 -0.45 17.76 3.00
CA LYS A 37 -1.91 17.96 3.22
C LYS A 37 -2.52 16.91 4.13
N ASP A 38 -1.87 15.75 4.29
CA ASP A 38 -2.38 14.61 5.05
C ASP A 38 -1.23 13.93 5.82
N PRO A 39 -1.10 14.14 7.14
CA PRO A 39 0.03 13.64 7.93
C PRO A 39 0.04 12.11 8.07
N ARG A 40 -1.02 11.41 7.65
CA ARG A 40 -1.03 9.94 7.59
C ARG A 40 -0.19 9.41 6.44
N VAL A 41 0.09 10.22 5.41
CA VAL A 41 0.88 9.82 4.24
C VAL A 41 2.34 10.15 4.49
N ILE A 42 3.19 9.13 4.41
CA ILE A 42 4.61 9.21 4.72
C ILE A 42 5.41 8.71 3.51
N LEU A 43 6.31 9.55 3.00
CA LEU A 43 7.31 9.12 2.01
C LEU A 43 8.50 8.50 2.74
N LEU A 44 8.85 7.27 2.36
CA LEU A 44 9.98 6.52 2.89
C LEU A 44 10.97 6.22 1.76
N ASN A 45 12.23 6.66 1.92
CA ASN A 45 13.29 6.37 0.95
C ASN A 45 13.79 4.92 1.09
N ASN A 46 13.58 4.09 0.07
CA ASN A 46 14.07 2.72 -0.03
C ASN A 46 15.31 2.65 -0.94
N GLU A 47 16.46 3.00 -0.39
CA GLU A 47 17.74 3.06 -1.13
C GLU A 47 18.14 1.73 -1.78
N LYS A 48 17.73 0.60 -1.20
CA LYS A 48 18.03 -0.74 -1.72
C LYS A 48 17.20 -1.10 -2.94
N ARG A 49 16.11 -0.37 -3.23
CA ARG A 49 15.21 -0.59 -4.38
C ARG A 49 14.61 -2.00 -4.46
N LEU A 50 14.54 -2.71 -3.33
CA LEU A 50 13.95 -4.04 -3.21
C LEU A 50 12.64 -3.95 -2.43
N GLN A 51 11.61 -4.70 -2.84
CA GLN A 51 10.32 -4.74 -2.14
C GLN A 51 10.46 -5.24 -0.70
N SER A 52 11.24 -6.30 -0.48
CA SER A 52 11.51 -6.82 0.87
C SER A 52 12.23 -5.82 1.76
N ALA A 53 13.17 -5.05 1.20
CA ALA A 53 13.85 -3.98 1.92
C ALA A 53 12.90 -2.85 2.30
N ALA A 54 11.97 -2.47 1.41
CA ALA A 54 10.93 -1.49 1.71
C ALA A 54 10.02 -1.94 2.85
N ILE A 55 9.52 -3.18 2.80
CA ILE A 55 8.64 -3.75 3.84
C ILE A 55 9.35 -3.76 5.19
N ASN A 56 10.56 -4.32 5.26
CA ASN A 56 11.32 -4.40 6.50
C ASN A 56 11.62 -3.00 7.06
N LEU A 57 11.96 -2.04 6.20
CA LEU A 57 12.24 -0.67 6.61
C LEU A 57 10.98 0.04 7.14
N ALA A 58 9.83 -0.16 6.50
CA ALA A 58 8.56 0.41 6.92
C ALA A 58 8.13 -0.12 8.30
N ILE A 59 8.20 -1.44 8.51
CA ILE A 59 7.89 -2.07 9.79
C ILE A 59 8.87 -1.59 10.86
N ALA A 60 10.18 -1.60 10.58
CA ALA A 60 11.19 -1.18 11.55
C ALA A 60 11.03 0.28 12.02
N ARG A 61 10.50 1.17 11.17
CA ARG A 61 10.33 2.60 11.51
C ARG A 61 8.94 2.97 12.02
N TYR A 62 7.90 2.25 11.60
CA TYR A 62 6.52 2.68 11.80
C TYR A 62 5.58 1.56 12.24
N GLY A 63 6.08 0.33 12.41
CA GLY A 63 5.30 -0.81 12.87
C GLY A 63 4.97 -0.76 14.37
N ASP A 64 5.69 0.05 15.15
CA ASP A 64 5.38 0.19 16.58
C ASP A 64 3.99 0.82 16.79
N GLY A 65 3.20 0.17 17.64
CA GLY A 65 1.79 0.50 17.87
C GLY A 65 0.83 0.18 16.70
N ALA A 66 1.29 -0.47 15.62
CA ALA A 66 0.41 -0.95 14.56
C ALA A 66 0.03 -2.42 14.81
N GLU A 67 -1.26 -2.70 14.87
CA GLU A 67 -1.78 -4.07 15.06
C GLU A 67 -1.74 -4.90 13.76
N TYR A 68 -1.91 -4.22 12.63
CA TYR A 68 -1.94 -4.85 11.31
C TYR A 68 -1.02 -4.14 10.32
N PHE A 69 -0.45 -4.92 9.39
CA PHE A 69 0.30 -4.43 8.25
C PHE A 69 -0.34 -4.93 6.96
N ILE A 70 -0.73 -4.00 6.09
CA ILE A 70 -1.29 -4.32 4.77
C ILE A 70 -0.28 -3.91 3.71
N ARG A 71 0.14 -4.88 2.89
CA ARG A 71 0.97 -4.62 1.70
C ARG A 71 0.08 -4.28 0.51
N ILE A 72 0.40 -3.19 -0.17
CA ILE A 72 -0.28 -2.74 -1.39
C ILE A 72 0.79 -2.40 -2.44
N ASP A 73 0.72 -3.02 -3.62
CA ASP A 73 1.65 -2.74 -4.71
C ASP A 73 1.14 -1.56 -5.56
N ALA A 74 2.05 -0.67 -5.97
CA ALA A 74 1.71 0.59 -6.65
C ALA A 74 1.00 0.43 -8.01
N HIS A 75 1.10 -0.76 -8.61
CA HIS A 75 0.61 -1.07 -9.96
C HIS A 75 -0.74 -1.80 -9.95
N GLY A 76 -1.32 -2.06 -8.79
CA GLY A 76 -2.61 -2.74 -8.64
C GLY A 76 -3.79 -1.78 -8.53
N GLY A 77 -4.96 -2.22 -9.01
CA GLY A 77 -6.25 -1.64 -8.67
C GLY A 77 -6.84 -2.37 -7.47
N TYR A 78 -7.46 -1.64 -6.55
CA TYR A 78 -8.05 -2.20 -5.33
C TYR A 78 -9.47 -1.66 -5.14
N PRO A 79 -10.43 -2.49 -4.70
CA PRO A 79 -11.76 -1.99 -4.37
C PRO A 79 -11.69 -1.02 -3.16
N PRO A 80 -12.63 -0.07 -3.01
CA PRO A 80 -12.57 0.97 -1.97
C PRO A 80 -12.62 0.46 -0.52
N ASP A 81 -13.11 -0.76 -0.33
CA ASP A 81 -13.26 -1.49 0.93
C ASP A 81 -12.19 -2.57 1.12
N TYR A 82 -11.17 -2.62 0.25
CA TYR A 82 -10.14 -3.66 0.26
C TYR A 82 -9.46 -3.83 1.64
N CYS A 83 -9.03 -2.72 2.24
CA CYS A 83 -8.35 -2.77 3.54
C CYS A 83 -9.32 -3.18 4.65
N ASP A 84 -10.55 -2.66 4.62
CA ASP A 84 -11.59 -2.98 5.60
C ASP A 84 -11.86 -4.49 5.59
N ARG A 85 -12.04 -5.09 4.40
CA ARG A 85 -12.29 -6.52 4.23
C ARG A 85 -11.15 -7.40 4.75
N LEU A 86 -9.89 -6.99 4.54
CA LEU A 86 -8.73 -7.72 5.09
C LEU A 86 -8.73 -7.74 6.61
N ILE A 87 -9.01 -6.60 7.24
CA ILE A 87 -9.06 -6.48 8.71
C ILE A 87 -10.25 -7.27 9.26
N GLU A 88 -11.42 -7.15 8.64
CA GLU A 88 -12.63 -7.86 9.05
C GLU A 88 -12.44 -9.38 8.97
N GLU A 89 -11.81 -9.89 7.91
CA GLU A 89 -11.52 -11.31 7.76
C GLU A 89 -10.51 -11.80 8.83
N ALA A 90 -9.45 -11.03 9.08
CA ALA A 90 -8.46 -11.35 10.10
C ALA A 90 -9.10 -11.43 11.49
N LEU A 91 -9.96 -10.47 11.84
CA LEU A 91 -10.69 -10.46 13.11
C LEU A 91 -11.71 -11.60 13.22
N ALA A 92 -12.48 -11.86 12.16
CA ALA A 92 -13.52 -12.89 12.16
C ALA A 92 -12.95 -14.30 12.30
N THR A 93 -11.77 -14.55 11.74
CA THR A 93 -11.13 -15.87 11.73
C THR A 93 -10.06 -16.03 12.81
N GLY A 94 -9.57 -14.93 13.38
CA GLY A 94 -8.38 -14.93 14.24
C GLY A 94 -7.09 -15.27 13.48
N ALA A 95 -7.05 -15.04 12.16
CA ALA A 95 -5.90 -15.37 11.34
C ALA A 95 -4.72 -14.39 11.55
N ASP A 96 -3.51 -14.93 11.64
CA ASP A 96 -2.28 -14.13 11.68
C ASP A 96 -1.95 -13.45 10.33
N SER A 97 -2.51 -13.97 9.23
CA SER A 97 -2.28 -13.45 7.89
C SER A 97 -3.47 -13.75 6.98
N VAL A 98 -3.97 -12.72 6.29
CA VAL A 98 -4.98 -12.84 5.24
C VAL A 98 -4.30 -12.59 3.89
N VAL A 99 -4.51 -13.50 2.94
CA VAL A 99 -4.01 -13.37 1.57
C VAL A 99 -5.16 -13.40 0.59
N VAL A 100 -5.08 -12.57 -0.43
CA VAL A 100 -6.09 -12.48 -1.49
C VAL A 100 -5.49 -12.92 -2.82
N SER A 101 -6.29 -13.58 -3.64
CA SER A 101 -5.93 -13.86 -5.03
C SER A 101 -6.00 -12.57 -5.85
N MET A 102 -4.93 -12.26 -6.58
CA MET A 102 -4.95 -11.17 -7.56
C MET A 102 -5.56 -11.66 -8.87
N LEU A 103 -6.60 -10.98 -9.35
CA LEU A 103 -7.12 -11.18 -10.70
C LEU A 103 -6.34 -10.28 -11.67
N THR A 104 -5.59 -10.90 -12.56
CA THR A 104 -4.94 -10.23 -13.68
C THR A 104 -6.00 -9.82 -14.69
N SER A 105 -6.10 -8.51 -14.98
CA SER A 105 -6.92 -8.01 -16.08
C SER A 105 -6.06 -7.14 -17.00
N GLY A 106 -6.15 -7.40 -18.30
CA GLY A 106 -5.49 -6.63 -19.36
C GLY A 106 -6.53 -5.92 -20.22
N SER A 107 -6.27 -4.67 -20.61
CA SER A 107 -7.15 -3.95 -21.54
C SER A 107 -6.55 -3.79 -22.95
N GLY A 108 -5.28 -4.17 -23.14
CA GLY A 108 -4.58 -4.17 -24.45
C GLY A 108 -4.33 -5.57 -25.04
N THR A 109 -4.11 -5.63 -26.35
CA THR A 109 -3.92 -6.88 -27.12
C THR A 109 -2.78 -7.77 -26.61
N VAL A 110 -1.68 -7.16 -26.15
CA VAL A 110 -0.54 -7.89 -25.56
C VAL A 110 -0.78 -8.23 -24.09
N GLN A 111 -1.56 -7.42 -23.36
CA GLN A 111 -1.87 -7.64 -21.95
C GLN A 111 -2.87 -8.80 -21.75
N ASN A 112 -3.81 -9.00 -22.68
CA ASN A 112 -4.71 -10.16 -22.68
C ASN A 112 -4.00 -11.50 -22.93
N ALA A 113 -2.81 -11.49 -23.53
CA ALA A 113 -2.05 -12.71 -23.80
C ALA A 113 -1.21 -13.19 -22.60
N VAL A 114 -1.04 -12.33 -21.58
CA VAL A 114 -0.20 -12.58 -20.41
C VAL A 114 -1.03 -12.64 -19.12
N ALA A 115 -2.20 -12.00 -19.10
CA ALA A 115 -3.14 -12.00 -17.99
C ALA A 115 -3.85 -13.34 -17.79
#